data_AF-A0A661G5H3-F1
#
_entry.id   AF-A0A661G5H3-F1
#
_cell.length_a   1.000
_cell.length_b   1.000
_cell.length_c   1.000
_cell.angle_alpha   90.00
_cell.angle_beta   90.00
_cell.angle_gamma   90.00
#
_symmetry.space_group_name_H-M   'P 1'
#
loop_
_entity.id
_entity.type
_entity.pdbx_description
1 polymer ?
#
loop_
_entity_poly.entity_id
_entity_poly.type
_entity_poly.pdbx_seq_one_letter_code
_entity_poly.pdbx_strand_id
1 'polypeptide(L)'
;MRVGRMILLCVLALLYANAADARSLRDEQQCLALAIYWEARGEGRRGMVAVGWTILNRSRSEHFPATPCAVVYQGSERSPCQFSWWCDGKSDRPRNR
;
A
#
# COMPACT_ATOMS: atom_id res chain seq x y z
N MET A 1 16.17 -37.48 -17.07
CA MET A 1 15.04 -36.56 -17.30
C MET A 1 14.47 -35.87 -16.04
N ARG A 2 14.79 -36.29 -14.81
CA ARG A 2 14.23 -35.67 -13.57
C ARG A 2 14.86 -34.32 -13.21
N VAL A 3 16.16 -34.14 -13.45
CA VAL A 3 16.89 -32.91 -13.10
C VAL A 3 16.44 -31.71 -13.93
N GLY A 4 16.30 -31.84 -15.26
CA GLY A 4 15.86 -30.74 -16.12
C GLY A 4 14.43 -30.26 -15.83
N ARG A 5 13.51 -31.19 -15.52
CA ARG A 5 12.15 -30.84 -15.10
C ARG A 5 12.12 -30.16 -13.73
N MET A 6 12.99 -30.57 -12.79
CA MET A 6 13.12 -29.91 -11.49
C MET A 6 13.68 -28.49 -11.62
N ILE A 7 14.72 -28.29 -12.44
CA ILE A 7 15.27 -26.96 -12.72
C ILE A 7 14.21 -26.06 -13.36
N LEU A 8 13.47 -26.55 -14.37
CA LEU A 8 12.41 -25.79 -15.02
C LEU A 8 11.30 -25.38 -14.03
N LEU A 9 10.86 -26.30 -13.17
CA LEU A 9 9.87 -26.01 -12.13
C LEU A 9 10.37 -24.97 -11.11
N CYS A 10 11.62 -25.09 -10.65
CA CYS A 10 12.24 -24.11 -9.75
C CYS A 10 12.35 -22.73 -10.40
N VAL A 11 12.77 -22.64 -11.65
CA VAL A 11 12.87 -21.37 -12.39
C VAL A 11 11.49 -20.73 -12.54
N LEU A 12 10.48 -21.50 -12.94
CA LEU A 12 9.10 -21.00 -13.05
C LEU A 12 8.56 -20.52 -11.69
N ALA A 13 8.80 -21.26 -10.61
CA ALA A 13 8.38 -20.87 -9.26
C ALA A 13 9.06 -19.57 -8.80
N LEU A 14 10.37 -19.42 -9.04
CA LEU A 14 11.12 -18.20 -8.71
C LEU A 14 10.63 -16.99 -9.52
N LEU A 15 10.37 -17.16 -10.82
CA LEU A 15 9.82 -16.10 -11.67
C LEU A 15 8.43 -15.66 -11.18
N TYR A 16 7.57 -16.60 -10.79
CA TYR A 16 6.24 -16.30 -10.26
C TYR A 16 6.31 -15.55 -8.92
N ALA A 17 7.18 -15.98 -8.01
CA ALA A 17 7.38 -15.29 -6.73
C ALA A 17 7.82 -13.84 -6.91
N ASN A 18 8.81 -13.57 -7.77
CA ASN A 18 9.27 -12.21 -8.07
C ASN A 18 8.14 -11.34 -8.68
N ALA A 19 7.33 -11.90 -9.57
CA ALA A 19 6.19 -11.18 -10.15
C ALA A 19 5.12 -10.84 -9.09
N ALA A 20 4.88 -11.75 -8.15
CA ALA A 20 3.97 -11.54 -7.02
C ALA A 20 4.49 -10.44 -6.07
N ASP A 21 5.78 -10.47 -5.71
CA ASP A 21 6.40 -9.43 -4.88
C ASP A 21 6.35 -8.06 -5.55
N ALA A 22 6.68 -8.00 -6.85
CA ALA A 22 6.58 -6.77 -7.62
C ALA A 22 5.14 -6.25 -7.70
N ARG A 23 4.14 -7.14 -7.75
CA ARG A 23 2.72 -6.76 -7.70
C ARG A 23 2.35 -6.19 -6.34
N SER A 24 2.73 -6.88 -5.26
CA SER A 24 2.50 -6.42 -3.88
C SER A 24 3.11 -5.03 -3.64
N LEU A 25 4.36 -4.80 -4.06
CA LEU A 25 5.03 -3.51 -3.93
C LEU A 25 4.28 -2.38 -4.67
N ARG A 26 3.77 -2.65 -5.88
CA ARG A 26 2.98 -1.66 -6.63
C ARG A 26 1.66 -1.33 -5.93
N ASP A 27 1.00 -2.34 -5.38
CA ASP A 27 -0.28 -2.15 -4.67
C ASP A 27 -0.07 -1.32 -3.39
N GLU A 28 1.00 -1.59 -2.63
CA GLU A 28 1.40 -0.80 -1.46
C GLU A 28 1.76 0.66 -1.82
N GLN A 29 2.48 0.86 -2.93
CA GLN A 29 2.83 2.20 -3.43
C GLN A 29 1.59 3.01 -3.85
N GLN A 30 0.66 2.37 -4.57
CA GLN A 30 -0.57 3.01 -5.03
C GLN A 30 -1.43 3.45 -3.83
N CYS A 31 -1.55 2.57 -2.85
CA CYS A 31 -2.28 2.79 -1.60
C CYS A 31 -1.71 3.93 -0.77
N LEU A 32 -0.38 3.96 -0.59
CA LEU A 32 0.32 5.06 0.07
C LEU A 32 0.10 6.38 -0.68
N ALA A 33 0.18 6.37 -2.01
CA ALA A 33 -0.05 7.55 -2.83
C ALA A 33 -1.49 8.08 -2.71
N LEU A 34 -2.48 7.19 -2.71
CA LEU A 34 -3.89 7.55 -2.51
C LEU A 34 -4.14 8.14 -1.12
N ALA A 35 -3.58 7.53 -0.07
CA ALA A 35 -3.70 8.06 1.28
C ALA A 35 -3.08 9.46 1.42
N ILE A 36 -1.88 9.68 0.87
CA ILE A 36 -1.26 11.01 0.86
C ILE A 36 -2.13 12.02 0.09
N TYR A 37 -2.65 11.62 -1.07
CA TYR A 37 -3.47 12.47 -1.92
C TYR A 37 -4.76 12.89 -1.21
N TRP A 38 -5.53 11.94 -0.70
CA TRP A 38 -6.84 12.24 -0.14
C TRP A 38 -6.80 12.96 1.20
N GLU A 39 -5.76 12.74 2.00
CA GLU A 39 -5.63 13.38 3.31
C GLU A 39 -4.93 14.75 3.23
N ALA A 40 -4.13 15.01 2.19
CA ALA A 40 -3.25 16.19 2.18
C ALA A 40 -3.06 16.89 0.82
N ARG A 41 -3.82 16.58 -0.23
CA ARG A 41 -3.68 17.25 -1.55
C ARG A 41 -3.76 18.79 -1.53
N GLY A 42 -4.41 19.38 -0.52
CA GLY A 42 -4.56 20.83 -0.36
C GLY A 42 -3.51 21.49 0.55
N GLU A 43 -2.71 20.69 1.26
CA GLU A 43 -1.81 21.16 2.33
C GLU A 43 -0.40 21.55 1.82
N GLY A 44 -0.17 21.41 0.52
CA GLY A 44 1.13 21.60 -0.12
C GLY A 44 2.13 20.49 0.19
N ARG A 45 3.35 20.62 -0.35
CA ARG A 45 4.37 19.56 -0.33
C ARG A 45 4.72 19.08 1.09
N ARG A 46 4.79 19.99 2.07
CA ARG A 46 5.10 19.61 3.46
C ARG A 46 4.00 18.78 4.09
N GLY A 47 2.74 19.13 3.91
CA GLY A 47 1.60 18.37 4.44
C GLY A 47 1.53 16.96 3.84
N MET A 48 1.69 16.85 2.52
CA MET A 48 1.72 15.55 1.82
C MET A 48 2.86 14.66 2.33
N VAL A 49 4.06 15.23 2.49
CA VAL A 49 5.23 14.51 3.05
C VAL A 49 4.96 14.09 4.50
N ALA A 50 4.34 14.93 5.31
CA ALA A 50 4.01 14.61 6.70
C ALA A 50 3.05 13.42 6.83
N VAL A 51 1.99 13.37 6.00
CA VAL A 51 1.09 12.20 5.95
C VAL A 51 1.84 10.94 5.51
N GLY A 52 2.65 11.04 4.45
CA GLY A 52 3.46 9.91 3.97
C GLY A 52 4.41 9.36 5.04
N TRP A 53 5.12 10.24 5.75
CA TRP A 53 5.97 9.86 6.88
C TRP A 53 5.18 9.23 8.02
N THR A 54 3.97 9.72 8.30
CA THR A 54 3.12 9.14 9.36
C THR A 54 2.81 7.67 9.07
N ILE A 55 2.42 7.36 7.83
CA ILE A 55 2.10 5.98 7.40
C ILE A 55 3.36 5.11 7.44
N LEU A 56 4.48 5.58 6.88
CA LEU A 56 5.73 4.82 6.83
C LEU A 56 6.37 4.61 8.21
N ASN A 57 6.22 5.57 9.13
CA ASN A 57 6.69 5.42 10.50
C ASN A 57 5.86 4.40 11.27
N ARG A 58 4.54 4.39 11.06
CA ARG A 58 3.66 3.34 11.60
C ARG A 58 4.05 1.98 11.06
N SER A 59 4.21 1.82 9.74
CA SER A 59 4.55 0.51 9.16
C SER A 59 5.90 -0.06 9.60
N ARG A 60 6.79 0.78 10.14
CA ARG A 60 8.10 0.38 10.70
C ARG A 60 8.08 0.15 12.21
N SER A 61 6.98 0.47 12.88
CA SER A 61 6.82 0.30 14.32
C SER A 61 6.13 -1.03 14.61
N GLU A 62 6.62 -1.75 15.61
CA GLU A 62 6.04 -3.03 16.06
C GLU A 62 4.61 -2.89 16.63
N HIS A 63 4.18 -1.66 16.93
CA HIS A 63 2.83 -1.36 17.43
C HIS A 63 1.77 -1.27 16.33
N PHE A 64 2.17 -1.34 15.05
CA PHE A 64 1.27 -1.17 13.91
C PHE A 64 1.51 -2.26 12.85
N PRO A 65 0.56 -2.43 11.92
CA PRO A 65 0.73 -3.37 10.81
C PRO A 65 1.95 -3.06 9.94
N ALA A 66 2.60 -4.09 9.40
CA ALA A 66 3.91 -3.98 8.77
C ALA A 66 3.91 -3.36 7.36
N THR A 67 2.75 -3.12 6.74
CA THR A 67 2.67 -2.56 5.39
C THR A 67 1.83 -1.27 5.33
N PRO A 68 2.16 -0.33 4.42
CA PRO A 68 1.40 0.90 4.25
C PRO A 68 -0.11 0.70 4.14
N CYS A 69 -0.58 -0.25 3.33
CA CYS A 69 -2.00 -0.54 3.21
C CYS A 69 -2.61 -1.10 4.48
N ALA A 70 -1.90 -2.01 5.15
CA ALA A 70 -2.40 -2.56 6.40
C ALA A 70 -2.54 -1.47 7.49
N VAL A 71 -1.67 -0.45 7.47
CA VAL A 71 -1.81 0.76 8.30
C VAL A 71 -3.00 1.60 7.85
N VAL A 72 -3.15 1.85 6.55
CA VAL A 72 -4.23 2.71 6.01
C VAL A 72 -5.61 2.13 6.30
N TYR A 73 -5.76 0.82 6.17
CA TYR A 73 -7.03 0.10 6.40
C TYR A 73 -7.17 -0.42 7.84
N GLN A 74 -6.28 -0.02 8.76
CA GLN A 74 -6.37 -0.44 10.15
C GLN A 74 -7.67 0.06 10.80
N GLY A 75 -8.46 -0.85 11.35
CA GLY A 75 -9.69 -0.56 12.08
C GLY A 75 -10.93 -1.12 11.40
N SER A 76 -11.97 -0.30 11.30
CA SER A 76 -13.28 -0.66 10.74
C SER A 76 -13.47 0.00 9.37
N GLU A 77 -14.18 -0.65 8.46
CA GLU A 77 -14.67 -0.03 7.22
C GLU A 77 -15.85 0.93 7.45
N ARG A 78 -16.22 1.15 8.72
CA ARG A 78 -17.25 2.10 9.15
C ARG A 78 -16.62 3.24 9.92
N SER A 79 -17.01 4.46 9.57
CA SER A 79 -16.61 5.69 10.24
C SER A 79 -16.85 5.65 11.77
N PRO A 80 -15.94 6.23 12.59
CA PRO A 80 -14.75 6.97 12.20
C PRO A 80 -13.54 6.06 11.89
N CYS A 81 -12.83 6.38 10.81
CA CYS A 81 -11.62 5.69 10.38
C CYS A 81 -10.41 6.61 10.53
N GLN A 82 -9.23 6.02 10.72
CA GLN A 82 -7.98 6.77 10.85
C GLN A 82 -7.66 7.59 9.60
N PHE A 83 -7.86 6.98 8.43
CA PHE A 83 -7.78 7.62 7.13
C PHE A 83 -9.18 7.66 6.55
N SER A 84 -9.74 8.86 6.47
CA SER A 84 -11.18 9.06 6.19
C SER A 84 -11.54 8.64 4.78
N TRP A 85 -10.62 8.82 3.82
CA TRP A 85 -10.85 8.51 2.41
C TRP A 85 -11.20 7.05 2.15
N TRP A 86 -10.70 6.14 2.98
CA TRP A 86 -10.88 4.71 2.76
C TRP A 86 -12.31 4.24 3.08
N CYS A 87 -13.01 4.94 3.99
CA CYS A 87 -14.32 4.52 4.50
C CYS A 87 -15.43 5.57 4.30
N ASP A 88 -15.17 6.60 3.51
CA ASP A 88 -16.16 7.66 3.27
C ASP A 88 -17.17 7.32 2.17
N GLY A 89 -16.99 6.18 1.49
CA GLY A 89 -17.85 5.71 0.39
C GLY A 89 -17.80 6.59 -0.86
N LYS A 90 -16.81 7.49 -0.98
CA LYS A 90 -16.62 8.34 -2.16
C LYS A 90 -15.74 7.63 -3.19
N SER A 91 -15.58 8.27 -4.34
CA SER A 91 -14.70 7.74 -5.39
C SER A 91 -13.23 8.00 -5.08
N ASP A 92 -12.44 6.94 -5.11
CA ASP A 92 -10.98 6.99 -4.88
C ASP A 92 -10.17 7.54 -6.05
N ARG A 93 -10.80 7.83 -7.20
CA ARG A 93 -10.09 8.32 -8.38
C ARG A 93 -9.55 9.74 -8.15
N PRO A 94 -8.23 9.96 -8.22
CA PRO A 94 -7.65 11.29 -8.15
C PRO A 94 -8.21 12.19 -9.26
N ARG A 95 -8.48 13.45 -8.93
CA ARG A 95 -9.06 14.45 -9.83
C ARG A 95 -8.32 15.77 -9.65
N ASN A 96 -7.76 16.32 -10.73
CA ASN A 96 -7.27 17.70 -10.73
C ASN A 96 -8.43 18.63 -10.40
N ARG A 97 -8.20 19.54 -9.46
CA ARG A 97 -9.17 20.56 -9.05
C ARG A 97 -8.50 21.90 -9.18
#